data_AF-D9Y0K3-F1
#
_entry.id   AF-D9Y0K3-F1
#
_cell.length_a   1.000
_cell.length_b   1.000
_cell.length_c   1.000
_cell.angle_alpha   90.00
_cell.angle_beta   90.00
_cell.angle_gamma   90.00
#
_symmetry.space_group_name_H-M   'P 1'
#
loop_
_entity.id
_entity.type
_entity.pdbx_description
1 polymer ?
#
loop_
_entity_poly.entity_id
_entity_poly.type
_entity_poly.pdbx_seq_one_letter_code
_entity_poly.pdbx_strand_id
1 'polypeptide(L)'
;MGHAKTSYVCLPCRASYKQGYDRDRPHRVCPRCAEPLIHVGSAFAAPSRRDTEAWRVLSVLLHAGVRFHKSCCGGPGYRPRTLREVRERAAYARRTGEPLARALVRHEVP
;
A
#
# COMPACT_ATOMS: atom_id res chain seq x y z
N MET A 1 -26.71 1.52 7.39
CA MET A 1 -25.63 1.15 6.44
C MET A 1 -24.30 1.23 7.18
N GLY A 2 -23.66 0.11 7.50
CA GLY A 2 -22.36 0.13 8.16
C GLY A 2 -21.32 0.76 7.22
N HIS A 3 -20.78 1.92 7.57
CA HIS A 3 -19.74 2.56 6.77
C HIS A 3 -18.59 1.58 6.57
N ALA A 4 -18.33 1.21 5.31
CA ALA A 4 -17.21 0.35 4.97
C ALA A 4 -15.93 1.01 5.52
N LYS A 5 -15.29 0.36 6.49
CA LYS A 5 -14.04 0.85 7.04
C LYS A 5 -12.92 0.57 6.04
N THR A 6 -12.10 1.59 5.81
CA THR A 6 -10.86 1.47 5.03
C THR A 6 -9.68 1.86 5.91
N SER A 7 -8.48 1.52 5.45
CA SER A 7 -7.25 1.89 6.11
C SER A 7 -6.63 3.11 5.44
N TYR A 8 -6.07 3.98 6.27
CA TYR A 8 -5.26 5.12 5.88
C TYR A 8 -3.92 5.04 6.60
N VAL A 9 -2.82 5.38 5.94
CA VAL A 9 -1.47 5.27 6.53
C VAL A 9 -0.73 6.59 6.52
N CYS A 10 0.08 6.81 7.56
CA CYS A 10 1.09 7.85 7.61
C CYS A 10 2.46 7.17 7.48
N LEU A 11 3.17 7.42 6.39
CA LEU A 11 4.48 6.82 6.14
C LEU A 11 5.56 7.33 7.13
N PRO A 12 5.67 8.65 7.41
CA PRO A 12 6.61 9.16 8.42
C PRO A 12 6.38 8.57 9.81
N CYS A 13 5.12 8.53 10.25
CA CYS A 13 4.78 8.00 11.58
C CYS A 13 4.75 6.47 11.64
N ARG A 14 4.83 5.77 10.49
CA ARG A 14 4.67 4.30 10.39
C ARG A 14 3.44 3.83 11.15
N ALA A 15 2.31 4.45 10.85
CA ALA A 15 1.04 4.24 11.54
C ALA A 15 -0.09 4.02 10.53
N SER A 16 -1.04 3.17 10.92
CA SER A 16 -2.26 2.90 10.18
C SER A 16 -3.47 3.27 11.02
N TYR A 17 -4.47 3.88 10.39
CA TYR A 17 -5.70 4.34 11.00
C TYR A 17 -6.88 3.76 10.23
N LYS A 18 -7.71 2.96 10.90
CA LYS A 18 -8.98 2.50 10.34
C LYS A 18 -10.03 3.59 10.50
N GLN A 19 -10.57 4.07 9.39
CA GLN A 19 -11.57 5.13 9.36
C GLN A 19 -12.69 4.76 8.38
N GLY A 20 -13.85 5.42 8.50
CA GLY A 20 -14.90 5.30 7.48
C GLY A 20 -14.37 5.74 6.11
N TYR A 21 -14.77 5.04 5.05
CA TYR A 21 -14.58 5.57 3.71
C TYR A 21 -15.57 6.73 3.51
N ASP A 22 -15.03 7.92 3.27
CA ASP A 22 -15.78 9.14 3.05
C ASP A 22 -15.19 9.78 1.81
N ARG A 23 -16.00 9.91 0.76
CA ARG A 23 -15.58 10.49 -0.51
C ARG A 23 -15.50 12.02 -0.43
N ASP A 24 -16.25 12.62 0.49
CA ASP A 24 -16.40 14.07 0.62
C ASP A 24 -15.31 14.68 1.51
N ARG A 25 -14.55 13.84 2.22
CA ARG A 25 -13.36 14.23 2.98
C ARG A 25 -12.08 13.60 2.41
N PRO A 26 -11.58 14.10 1.26
CA PRO A 26 -10.38 13.55 0.61
C PRO A 26 -9.09 13.86 1.39
N HIS A 27 -9.07 14.95 2.16
CA HIS A 27 -7.88 15.41 2.89
C HIS A 27 -7.98 15.01 4.36
N ARG A 28 -7.31 13.90 4.69
CA ARG A 28 -7.14 13.42 6.06
C ARG A 28 -5.71 13.64 6.49
N VAL A 29 -5.51 14.11 7.70
CA VAL A 29 -4.18 14.38 8.28
C VAL A 29 -3.87 13.40 9.40
N CYS A 30 -2.58 13.11 9.58
CA CYS A 30 -2.11 12.28 10.66
C CYS A 30 -2.29 13.01 11.99
N PRO A 31 -2.93 12.42 13.00
CA PRO A 31 -3.12 13.06 14.31
C PRO A 31 -1.80 13.25 15.08
N ARG A 32 -0.68 12.68 14.60
CA ARG A 32 0.64 12.78 15.26
C ARG A 32 1.55 13.83 14.61
N CYS A 33 1.55 13.95 13.30
CA CYS A 33 2.49 14.82 12.58
C CYS A 33 1.82 15.75 11.57
N ALA A 34 0.49 15.81 11.52
CA ALA A 34 -0.31 16.61 10.59
C ALA A 34 -0.10 16.33 9.09
N GLU A 35 0.83 15.45 8.71
CA GLU A 35 1.05 15.02 7.32
C GLU A 35 -0.18 14.33 6.72
N PRO A 36 -0.40 14.45 5.39
CA PRO A 36 -1.48 13.78 4.70
C PRO A 36 -1.44 12.26 4.91
N LEU A 37 -2.61 11.69 5.19
CA LEU A 37 -2.81 10.25 5.25
C LEU A 37 -3.11 9.70 3.85
N ILE A 38 -2.42 8.62 3.49
CA ILE A 38 -2.62 7.95 2.21
C ILE A 38 -3.71 6.89 2.38
N HIS A 39 -4.78 6.97 1.58
CA HIS A 39 -5.77 5.90 1.50
C HIS A 39 -5.13 4.64 0.89
N VAL A 40 -5.16 3.52 1.61
CA VAL A 40 -4.51 2.27 1.17
C VAL A 40 -5.49 1.15 0.83
N GLY A 41 -6.72 1.21 1.32
CA GLY A 41 -7.77 0.24 1.02
C GLY A 41 -8.16 -0.67 2.19
N SER A 42 -9.27 -1.39 2.01
CA SER A 42 -9.94 -2.17 3.05
C SER A 42 -9.30 -3.53 3.35
N ALA A 43 -8.45 -4.04 2.46
CA ALA A 43 -7.72 -5.30 2.65
C ALA A 43 -6.31 -5.11 3.24
N PHE A 44 -5.95 -3.88 3.60
CA PHE A 44 -4.61 -3.59 4.11
C PHE A 44 -4.40 -4.14 5.52
N ALA A 45 -3.35 -4.96 5.67
CA ALA A 45 -2.81 -5.37 6.96
C ALA A 45 -1.57 -4.52 7.27
N ALA A 46 -1.62 -3.76 8.36
CA ALA A 46 -0.53 -2.87 8.73
C ALA A 46 0.68 -3.68 9.26
N PRO A 47 1.89 -3.43 8.75
CA PRO A 47 3.09 -4.02 9.33
C PRO A 47 3.37 -3.46 10.72
N SER A 48 4.19 -4.16 11.50
CA SER A 48 4.67 -3.66 12.79
C SER A 48 5.36 -2.31 12.60
N ARG A 49 5.13 -1.36 13.50
CA ARG A 49 5.76 -0.02 13.46
C ARG A 49 7.29 -0.09 13.40
N ARG A 50 7.89 -1.09 14.05
CA ARG A 50 9.36 -1.29 14.10
C ARG A 50 9.92 -1.96 12.86
N ASP A 51 9.08 -2.57 12.03
CA ASP A 51 9.49 -3.26 10.80
C ASP A 51 9.81 -2.25 9.70
N THR A 52 11.02 -1.70 9.76
CA THR A 52 11.45 -0.65 8.83
C THR A 52 11.46 -1.11 7.38
N GLU A 53 11.67 -2.40 7.13
CA GLU A 53 11.71 -2.96 5.78
C GLU A 53 10.30 -2.99 5.19
N ALA A 54 9.33 -3.55 5.90
CA ALA A 54 7.95 -3.60 5.42
C ALA A 54 7.37 -2.20 5.18
N TRP A 55 7.71 -1.21 6.02
CA TRP A 55 7.30 0.18 5.79
C TRP A 55 7.96 0.81 4.55
N ARG A 56 9.22 0.47 4.24
CA ARG A 56 9.88 0.91 3.00
C ARG A 56 9.23 0.26 1.77
N VAL A 57 8.97 -1.04 1.82
CA VAL A 57 8.25 -1.76 0.75
C VAL A 57 6.88 -1.13 0.52
N LEU A 58 6.12 -0.85 1.58
CA LEU A 58 4.83 -0.18 1.49
C LEU A 58 4.96 1.20 0.84
N SER A 59 5.97 1.99 1.21
CA SER A 59 6.21 3.31 0.59
C SER A 59 6.39 3.19 -0.93
N VAL A 60 7.17 2.21 -1.40
CA VAL A 60 7.37 1.97 -2.84
C VAL A 60 6.06 1.59 -3.52
N LEU A 61 5.31 0.65 -2.95
CA LEU A 61 4.01 0.23 -3.47
C LEU A 61 3.05 1.42 -3.59
N LEU A 62 2.96 2.26 -2.55
CA LEU A 62 2.02 3.37 -2.52
C LEU A 62 2.39 4.47 -3.53
N HIS A 63 3.68 4.78 -3.67
CA HIS A 63 4.17 5.74 -4.67
C HIS A 63 3.99 5.22 -6.10
N ALA A 64 4.07 3.91 -6.32
CA ALA A 64 3.74 3.28 -7.59
C ALA A 64 2.22 3.20 -7.86
N GLY A 65 1.37 3.71 -6.96
CA GLY A 65 -0.09 3.67 -7.12
C GLY A 65 -0.73 2.33 -6.75
N VAL A 66 0.03 1.36 -6.22
CA VAL A 66 -0.49 0.08 -5.78
C VAL A 66 -1.27 0.27 -4.47
N ARG A 67 -2.47 -0.33 -4.41
CA ARG A 67 -3.38 -0.27 -3.25
C ARG A 67 -3.85 -1.68 -2.87
N PHE A 68 -4.55 -1.78 -1.73
CA PHE A 68 -4.98 -3.02 -1.08
C PHE A 68 -6.49 -3.06 -0.97
N HIS A 69 -7.16 -3.17 -2.12
CA HIS A 69 -8.60 -3.36 -2.19
C HIS A 69 -8.93 -4.86 -2.16
N LYS A 70 -10.06 -5.23 -1.54
CA LYS A 70 -10.61 -6.57 -1.72
C LYS A 70 -11.14 -6.70 -3.14
N SER A 71 -10.94 -7.85 -3.76
CA SER A 71 -11.71 -8.26 -4.94
C SER A 71 -13.01 -8.92 -4.47
N CYS A 72 -13.97 -9.15 -5.39
CA CYS A 72 -15.24 -9.84 -5.08
C CYS A 72 -15.05 -11.16 -4.31
N CYS A 73 -13.89 -11.79 -4.51
CA CYS A 73 -13.68 -13.20 -4.30
C CYS A 73 -12.34 -13.47 -3.59
N GLY A 74 -11.68 -12.44 -3.03
CA GLY A 74 -10.39 -12.60 -2.35
C GLY A 74 -9.73 -11.32 -1.81
N GLY A 75 -8.54 -11.50 -1.23
CA GLY A 75 -7.67 -10.43 -0.76
C GLY A 75 -7.09 -9.56 -1.89
N PRO A 76 -6.09 -8.70 -1.60
CA PRO A 76 -5.54 -7.75 -2.57
C PRO A 76 -4.62 -8.40 -3.63
N GLY A 77 -4.57 -9.73 -3.68
CA GLY A 77 -3.57 -10.50 -4.42
C GLY A 77 -2.19 -10.44 -3.76
N TYR A 78 -1.18 -10.92 -4.49
CA TYR A 78 0.21 -10.90 -4.04
C TYR A 78 0.72 -9.47 -3.87
N ARG A 79 1.48 -9.25 -2.80
CA ARG A 79 2.25 -8.02 -2.57
C ARG A 79 3.63 -8.40 -2.04
N PRO A 80 4.71 -7.77 -2.55
CA PRO A 80 6.05 -8.02 -2.05
C PRO A 80 6.12 -7.64 -0.58
N ARG A 81 6.87 -8.43 0.19
CA ARG A 81 7.07 -8.24 1.63
C ARG A 81 8.48 -7.77 1.97
N THR A 82 9.42 -7.92 1.01
CA THR A 82 10.83 -7.58 1.17
C THR A 82 11.30 -6.59 0.13
N LEU A 83 12.38 -5.86 0.42
CA LEU A 83 13.00 -4.96 -0.56
C LEU A 83 13.64 -5.73 -1.72
N ARG A 84 14.05 -6.98 -1.49
CA ARG A 84 14.56 -7.86 -2.54
C ARG A 84 13.52 -8.11 -3.62
N GLU A 85 12.31 -8.54 -3.22
CA GLU A 85 11.21 -8.79 -4.16
C GLU A 85 10.81 -7.53 -4.94
N VAL A 86 10.85 -6.36 -4.30
CA VAL A 86 10.62 -5.06 -4.93
C VAL A 86 11.69 -4.77 -5.99
N ARG A 87 12.96 -4.99 -5.68
CA ARG A 87 14.08 -4.76 -6.62
C ARG A 87 14.01 -5.69 -7.81
N GLU A 88 13.73 -6.96 -7.61
CA GLU A 88 13.55 -7.96 -8.68
C GLU A 88 12.45 -7.51 -9.66
N ARG A 89 11.29 -7.11 -9.13
CA ARG A 89 10.15 -6.63 -9.94
C ARG A 89 10.43 -5.29 -10.61
N ALA A 90 11.12 -4.37 -9.94
CA ALA A 90 11.52 -3.11 -10.53
C ALA A 90 12.56 -3.31 -11.66
N ALA A 91 13.48 -4.25 -11.50
CA ALA A 91 14.42 -4.62 -12.55
C ALA A 91 13.69 -5.25 -13.75
N TYR A 92 12.75 -6.16 -13.49
CA TYR A 92 11.90 -6.75 -14.54
C TYR A 92 11.11 -5.69 -15.30
N ALA A 93 10.47 -4.74 -14.60
CA ALA A 93 9.76 -3.61 -15.20
C ALA A 93 10.65 -2.82 -16.15
N ARG A 94 11.88 -2.50 -15.70
CA ARG A 94 12.87 -1.78 -16.52
C ARG A 94 13.31 -2.56 -17.76
N ARG A 95 13.53 -3.88 -17.63
CA ARG A 95 13.96 -4.73 -18.75
C ARG A 95 12.88 -4.92 -19.81
N THR A 96 11.62 -4.99 -19.39
CA THR A 96 10.48 -5.32 -20.28
C THR A 96 9.69 -4.10 -20.74
N GLY A 97 9.91 -2.95 -20.13
CA GLY A 97 9.07 -1.76 -20.33
C GLY A 97 7.70 -1.84 -19.65
N GLU A 98 7.44 -2.88 -18.85
CA GLU A 98 6.16 -3.01 -18.13
C GLU A 98 6.03 -1.89 -17.07
N PRO A 99 4.83 -1.28 -16.90
CA PRO A 99 4.61 -0.30 -15.84
C PRO A 99 4.96 -0.87 -14.46
N LEU A 100 5.73 -0.10 -13.67
CA LEU A 100 6.23 -0.54 -12.37
C LEU A 100 5.10 -1.05 -11.44
N ALA A 101 3.95 -0.37 -11.43
CA ALA A 101 2.78 -0.77 -10.64
C ALA A 101 2.32 -2.20 -10.95
N ARG A 102 2.35 -2.58 -12.23
CA ARG A 102 1.94 -3.90 -12.72
C ARG A 102 2.99 -4.95 -12.39
N ALA A 103 4.27 -4.64 -12.62
CA ALA A 103 5.37 -5.52 -12.25
C ALA A 103 5.44 -5.80 -10.74
N LEU A 104 5.19 -4.79 -9.90
CA LEU A 104 5.24 -4.91 -8.43
C LEU A 104 4.20 -5.89 -7.87
N VAL A 105 3.12 -6.16 -8.60
CA VAL A 105 2.05 -7.06 -8.15
C VAL A 105 2.12 -8.45 -8.77
N ARG A 106 3.12 -8.71 -9.62
CA ARG A 106 3.33 -10.04 -10.22
C ARG A 106 3.74 -11.05 -9.15
N HIS A 107 3.13 -12.23 -9.22
CA HIS A 107 3.47 -13.34 -8.33
C HIS A 107 4.92 -13.78 -8.55
N GLU A 108 5.32 -13.84 -9.82
CA GLU A 108 6.65 -14.27 -10.26
C GLU A 108 7.19 -13.31 -11.33
N VAL A 109 8.51 -13.09 -11.29
CA VAL A 109 9.28 -12.41 -12.33
C VAL A 109 10.41 -13.34 -12.77
N PRO A 110 10.61 -13.54 -14.08
CA PRO A 110 11.76 -14.27 -14.62
C PRO A 110 13.11 -13.62 -14.29
#